data_AF-A0A2G4T2R0-F1
#
_entry.id   AF-A0A2G4T2R0-F1
#
_cell.length_a   1.000
_cell.length_b   1.000
_cell.length_c   1.000
_cell.angle_alpha   90.00
_cell.angle_beta   90.00
_cell.angle_gamma   90.00
#
_symmetry.space_group_name_H-M   'P 1'
#
loop_
_entity.id
_entity.type
_entity.pdbx_description
1 polymer ?
#
loop_
_entity_poly.entity_id
_entity_poly.type
_entity_poly.pdbx_seq_one_letter_code
_entity_poly.pdbx_strand_id
1 'polypeptide(L)'
;MDILLDFWLDVAQAAHLYKRYIRHQAKQLPCLNKPHPSDLTLSDGRTSTSSNFPDLLTRMLLIQPRPSMATTVHSATSTQSSRRPTQEEMAEVIERIYLRYIVPNAEKEITQLPSEIRQAITHHFSNDDYLHHKRLGPEDPAIFLQAKQFVYQQLETTFPLFIKYKVFMNLTLFQQVGRLALGLFLLFIGFSLELSLIFLDVFPWQQRLWVK
;
A
#
# COMPACT_ATOMS: atom_id res chain seq x y z
N MET A 1 -13.88 1.26 -8.74
CA MET A 1 -13.11 0.77 -7.58
C MET A 1 -11.72 1.36 -7.53
N ASP A 2 -10.94 1.25 -8.62
CA ASP A 2 -9.57 1.76 -8.65
C ASP A 2 -9.48 3.25 -8.32
N ILE A 3 -10.38 4.07 -8.89
CA ILE A 3 -10.44 5.52 -8.60
C ILE A 3 -10.69 5.81 -7.10
N LEU A 4 -11.59 5.05 -6.46
CA LEU A 4 -11.90 5.22 -5.03
C LEU A 4 -10.70 4.85 -4.16
N LEU A 5 -10.03 3.75 -4.50
CA LEU A 5 -8.85 3.28 -3.78
C LEU A 5 -7.68 4.26 -3.94
N ASP A 6 -7.49 4.78 -5.16
CA ASP A 6 -6.46 5.75 -5.51
C ASP A 6 -6.66 7.07 -4.73
N PHE A 7 -7.88 7.61 -4.75
CA PHE A 7 -8.22 8.78 -3.93
C PHE A 7 -7.98 8.54 -2.44
N TRP A 8 -8.45 7.41 -1.90
CA TRP A 8 -8.28 7.11 -0.48
C TRP A 8 -6.81 7.02 -0.10
N LEU A 9 -5.99 6.43 -0.98
CA LEU A 9 -4.54 6.30 -0.79
C LEU A 9 -3.85 7.66 -0.86
N ASP A 10 -4.17 8.49 -1.86
CA ASP A 10 -3.61 9.83 -2.03
C ASP A 10 -3.91 10.73 -0.82
N VAL A 11 -5.16 10.73 -0.32
CA VAL A 11 -5.53 11.47 0.89
C VAL A 11 -4.80 10.94 2.13
N ALA A 12 -4.63 9.61 2.24
CA ALA A 12 -3.88 9.01 3.34
C ALA A 12 -2.38 9.40 3.28
N GLN A 13 -1.79 9.42 2.09
CA GLN A 13 -0.41 9.88 1.88
C GLN A 13 -0.26 11.36 2.23
N ALA A 14 -1.18 12.22 1.81
CA ALA A 14 -1.20 13.64 2.18
C ALA A 14 -1.25 13.83 3.70
N ALA A 15 -2.10 13.08 4.41
CA ALA A 15 -2.15 13.09 5.88
C ALA A 15 -0.84 12.65 6.54
N HIS A 16 -0.15 11.65 5.97
CA HIS A 16 1.16 11.23 6.44
C HIS A 16 2.24 12.31 6.22
N LEU A 17 2.22 12.97 5.06
CA LEU A 17 3.11 14.09 4.77
C LEU A 17 2.87 15.25 5.75
N TYR A 18 1.60 15.58 6.03
CA TYR A 18 1.23 16.63 6.97
C TYR A 18 1.73 16.34 8.38
N LYS A 19 1.49 15.11 8.86
CA LYS A 19 1.98 14.66 10.16
C LYS A 19 3.50 14.73 10.26
N ARG A 20 4.22 14.43 9.17
CA ARG A 20 5.68 14.55 9.11
C ARG A 20 6.09 16.02 9.19
N TYR A 21 5.45 16.90 8.44
CA TYR A 21 5.68 18.35 8.49
C TYR A 21 5.52 18.91 9.91
N ILE A 22 4.37 18.66 10.55
CA ILE A 22 4.06 19.15 11.90
C ILE A 22 5.08 18.62 12.92
N ARG A 23 5.48 17.34 12.83
CA ARG A 23 6.52 16.78 13.70
C ARG A 23 7.87 17.46 13.51
N HIS A 24 8.23 17.85 12.28
CA HIS A 24 9.48 18.57 12.02
C HIS A 24 9.42 20.01 12.50
N GLN A 25 8.26 20.66 12.39
CA GLN A 25 8.04 22.01 12.91
C GLN A 25 8.11 22.01 14.45
N ALA A 26 7.43 21.08 15.12
CA ALA A 26 7.45 20.93 16.57
C ALA A 26 8.84 20.62 17.13
N LYS A 27 9.69 19.92 16.37
CA LYS A 27 11.11 19.67 16.73
C LYS A 27 12.01 20.90 16.55
N GLN A 28 11.60 21.91 15.78
CA GLN A 28 12.32 23.16 15.63
C GLN A 28 11.92 24.20 16.69
N LEU A 29 10.71 24.10 17.24
CA LEU A 29 10.22 24.93 18.34
C LEU A 29 10.79 24.69 19.77
N PRO A 30 11.65 23.69 20.11
CA PRO A 30 12.20 23.55 21.47
C PRO A 30 13.48 24.35 21.77
N CYS A 31 14.01 25.17 20.86
CA CYS A 31 15.29 25.87 21.07
C CYS A 31 15.19 27.39 21.34
N LEU A 32 14.01 27.95 21.57
CA LEU A 32 13.85 29.34 22.02
C LEU A 32 13.38 29.46 23.48
N ASN A 33 13.74 28.49 24.33
CA ASN A 33 13.75 28.71 25.78
C ASN A 33 14.55 27.60 26.49
N LYS A 34 15.87 27.69 26.47
CA LYS A 34 16.71 27.06 27.49
C LYS A 34 17.38 28.18 28.28
N PRO A 35 16.97 28.47 29.53
CA PRO A 35 17.81 29.25 30.42
C PRO A 35 19.11 28.49 30.63
N HIS A 36 20.20 29.22 30.44
CA HIS A 36 21.57 28.83 30.68
C HIS A 36 21.74 28.28 32.10
N PRO A 37 22.20 27.04 32.33
CA PRO A 37 22.66 26.62 33.64
C PRO A 37 24.17 26.79 33.66
N SER A 38 24.62 27.95 34.14
CA SER A 38 25.92 28.02 34.81
C SER A 38 25.67 27.48 36.21
N ASP A 39 26.11 26.25 36.50
CA ASP A 39 26.81 25.93 37.75
C ASP A 39 27.20 24.45 37.82
N LEU A 40 28.42 24.26 38.33
CA LEU A 40 29.13 23.01 38.53
C LEU A 40 28.40 22.06 39.49
N THR A 41 28.52 20.74 39.26
CA THR A 41 29.02 19.80 40.28
C THR A 41 29.26 18.41 39.68
N LEU A 42 30.45 17.90 39.98
CA LEU A 42 30.95 16.56 39.78
C LEU A 42 30.26 15.57 40.74
N SER A 43 29.73 14.45 40.25
CA SER A 43 29.78 13.19 41.02
C SER A 43 29.54 11.96 40.15
N ASP A 44 30.34 10.94 40.49
CA ASP A 44 30.49 9.61 39.92
C ASP A 44 29.24 8.71 40.09
N GLY A 45 29.12 7.68 39.25
CA GLY A 45 28.11 6.63 39.47
C GLY A 45 27.88 5.67 38.30
N ARG A 46 28.80 4.72 38.10
CA ARG A 46 28.60 3.51 37.26
C ARG A 46 27.35 2.73 37.69
N THR A 47 26.59 2.21 36.71
CA THR A 47 26.14 0.79 36.73
C THR A 47 25.96 0.28 35.30
N SER A 48 26.73 -0.76 34.99
CA SER A 48 26.59 -1.66 33.85
C SER A 48 25.55 -2.73 34.15
N THR A 49 24.72 -3.13 33.16
CA THR A 49 24.41 -4.51 32.71
C THR A 49 23.00 -4.62 32.13
N SER A 50 22.89 -5.15 30.92
CA SER A 50 22.15 -6.38 30.61
C SER A 50 21.72 -6.40 29.14
N SER A 51 22.32 -7.35 28.43
CA SER A 51 22.10 -7.69 27.04
C SER A 51 20.69 -8.26 26.81
N ASN A 52 19.82 -7.49 26.17
CA ASN A 52 18.58 -8.00 25.59
C ASN A 52 18.75 -8.10 24.06
N PHE A 53 19.17 -9.29 23.60
CA PHE A 53 19.19 -9.67 22.18
C PHE A 53 17.85 -9.54 21.41
N PRO A 54 16.63 -9.55 22.01
CA PRO A 54 15.41 -9.37 21.22
C PRO A 54 15.18 -7.92 20.73
N ASP A 55 15.78 -6.90 21.37
CA ASP A 55 15.55 -5.50 20.99
C ASP A 55 16.33 -5.09 19.74
N LEU A 56 17.50 -5.69 19.51
CA LEU A 56 18.30 -5.42 18.33
C LEU A 56 17.66 -6.02 17.06
N LEU A 57 17.10 -7.23 17.17
CA LEU A 57 16.33 -7.85 16.09
C LEU A 57 15.03 -7.09 15.80
N THR A 58 14.34 -6.64 16.85
CA THR A 58 13.13 -5.83 16.70
C THR A 58 13.44 -4.51 16.00
N ARG A 59 14.57 -3.87 16.32
CA ARG A 59 15.02 -2.68 15.59
C ARG A 59 15.54 -2.96 14.18
N MET A 60 16.21 -4.09 13.94
CA MET A 60 16.65 -4.49 12.60
C MET A 60 15.47 -4.82 11.67
N LEU A 61 14.40 -5.44 12.19
CA LEU A 61 13.19 -5.75 11.41
C LEU A 61 12.33 -4.52 11.13
N LEU A 62 12.34 -3.52 12.01
CA LEU A 62 11.62 -2.25 11.81
C LEU A 62 12.35 -1.23 10.91
N ILE A 63 13.59 -1.53 10.49
CA ILE A 63 14.43 -0.62 9.68
C ILE A 63 14.61 -1.07 8.24
N GLN A 64 14.01 -2.19 7.81
CA GLN A 64 13.95 -2.50 6.38
C GLN A 64 12.84 -1.71 5.68
N PRO A 65 13.15 -0.76 4.78
CA PRO A 65 12.17 -0.31 3.80
C PRO A 65 11.94 -1.49 2.87
N ARG A 66 10.80 -2.16 2.99
CA ARG A 66 10.36 -3.13 1.99
C ARG A 66 10.12 -2.34 0.69
N PRO A 67 10.90 -2.52 -0.39
CA PRO A 67 10.52 -1.98 -1.68
C PRO A 67 9.30 -2.78 -2.13
N SER A 68 8.13 -2.24 -1.83
CA SER A 68 6.92 -2.68 -2.50
C SER A 68 7.03 -2.14 -3.91
N MET A 69 7.40 -3.01 -4.86
CA MET A 69 7.21 -2.72 -6.27
C MET A 69 5.70 -2.67 -6.55
N ALA A 70 5.09 -1.53 -6.22
CA ALA A 70 3.87 -1.07 -6.83
C ALA A 70 4.30 -0.04 -7.86
N THR A 71 4.23 -0.42 -9.13
CA THR A 71 4.44 0.47 -10.26
C THR A 71 3.31 1.51 -10.26
N THR A 72 3.54 2.64 -9.61
CA THR A 72 2.86 3.89 -9.94
C THR A 72 3.88 4.76 -10.65
N VAL A 73 3.73 4.87 -11.97
CA VAL A 73 4.61 5.64 -12.84
C VAL A 73 4.30 7.13 -12.65
N HIS A 74 4.85 7.74 -11.61
CA HIS A 74 5.05 9.18 -11.58
C HIS A 74 6.45 9.48 -11.04
N SER A 75 7.27 10.00 -11.93
CA SER A 75 8.65 10.43 -11.74
C SER A 75 8.80 11.35 -10.52
N ALA A 76 9.47 10.85 -9.48
CA ALA A 76 10.19 11.70 -8.53
C ALA A 76 11.34 10.88 -7.91
N THR A 77 12.54 11.12 -8.42
CA THR A 77 13.86 10.89 -7.82
C THR A 77 13.91 10.11 -6.50
N SER A 78 14.53 8.93 -6.52
CA SER A 78 14.76 8.04 -5.38
C SER A 78 15.82 8.58 -4.39
N THR A 79 15.56 9.73 -3.76
CA THR A 79 16.38 10.29 -2.66
C THR A 79 15.54 10.83 -1.48
N GLN A 80 14.25 10.49 -1.40
CA GLN A 80 13.28 11.14 -0.50
C GLN A 80 13.22 10.65 0.96
N SER A 81 14.10 9.74 1.42
CA SER A 81 13.99 9.26 2.81
C SER A 81 14.36 10.35 3.84
N SER A 82 15.19 11.33 3.50
CA SER A 82 15.67 12.37 4.43
C SER A 82 15.20 13.81 4.15
N ARG A 83 14.52 14.08 3.02
CA ARG A 83 14.07 15.43 2.67
C ARG A 83 12.95 15.91 3.61
N ARG A 84 13.08 17.12 4.13
CA ARG A 84 12.05 17.77 4.96
C ARG A 84 10.88 18.16 4.03
N PRO A 85 9.63 17.79 4.37
CA PRO A 85 8.47 18.24 3.59
C PRO A 85 8.40 19.77 3.64
N THR A 86 8.20 20.42 2.50
CA THR A 86 7.98 21.88 2.45
C THR A 86 6.48 22.19 2.48
N GLN A 87 6.14 23.45 2.80
CA GLN A 87 4.75 23.90 2.82
C GLN A 87 4.15 23.92 1.39
N GLU A 88 4.97 24.27 0.40
CA GLU A 88 4.58 24.31 -1.00
C GLU A 88 4.27 22.90 -1.52
N GLU A 89 5.08 21.90 -1.16
CA GLU A 89 4.84 20.50 -1.49
C GLU A 89 3.49 20.02 -0.90
N MET A 90 3.11 20.48 0.29
CA MET A 90 1.83 20.15 0.91
C MET A 90 0.66 20.74 0.13
N ALA A 91 0.72 22.04 -0.16
CA ALA A 91 -0.33 22.74 -0.90
C ALA A 91 -0.51 22.15 -2.31
N GLU A 92 0.59 21.83 -3.00
CA GLU A 92 0.55 21.18 -4.32
C GLU A 92 -0.14 19.82 -4.27
N VAL A 93 0.14 18.99 -3.27
CA VAL A 93 -0.52 17.69 -3.11
C VAL A 93 -2.03 17.83 -2.88
N ILE A 94 -2.43 18.78 -2.05
CA ILE A 94 -3.84 19.06 -1.75
C ILE A 94 -4.58 19.56 -2.99
N GLU A 95 -4.00 20.52 -3.71
CA GLU A 95 -4.52 21.06 -4.96
C GLU A 95 -4.65 19.97 -6.02
N ARG A 96 -3.62 19.12 -6.15
CA ARG A 96 -3.63 17.99 -7.07
C ARG A 96 -4.78 17.02 -6.78
N ILE A 97 -5.00 16.65 -5.51
CA ILE A 97 -6.10 15.76 -5.12
C ILE A 97 -7.45 16.40 -5.47
N TYR A 98 -7.63 17.69 -5.17
CA TYR A 98 -8.85 18.42 -5.49
C TYR A 98 -9.13 18.43 -7.00
N LEU A 99 -8.17 18.87 -7.81
CA LEU A 99 -8.30 18.97 -9.26
C LEU A 99 -8.50 17.61 -9.93
N ARG A 100 -7.95 16.54 -9.34
CA ARG A 100 -7.96 15.20 -9.94
C ARG A 100 -9.25 14.43 -9.68
N TYR A 101 -9.83 14.57 -8.48
CA TYR A 101 -10.90 13.69 -8.00
C TYR A 101 -12.23 14.40 -7.70
N ILE A 102 -12.20 15.70 -7.38
CA ILE A 102 -13.38 16.42 -6.87
C ILE A 102 -13.99 17.36 -7.92
N VAL A 103 -13.16 17.95 -8.79
CA VAL A 103 -13.61 18.87 -9.84
C VAL A 103 -14.52 18.16 -10.84
N PRO A 104 -15.65 18.76 -11.25
CA PRO A 104 -16.52 18.17 -12.26
C PRO A 104 -15.79 18.02 -13.60
N ASN A 105 -15.95 16.88 -14.25
CA ASN A 105 -15.24 16.47 -15.47
C ASN A 105 -13.73 16.28 -15.30
N ALA A 106 -13.25 16.03 -14.08
CA ALA A 106 -11.85 15.65 -13.86
C ALA A 106 -11.56 14.23 -14.38
N GLU A 107 -10.30 13.95 -14.74
CA GLU A 107 -9.89 12.65 -15.31
C GLU A 107 -10.24 11.46 -14.40
N LYS A 108 -10.18 11.65 -13.08
CA LYS A 108 -10.53 10.64 -12.07
C LYS A 108 -11.66 11.13 -11.16
N GLU A 109 -12.66 11.83 -11.72
CA GLU A 109 -13.80 12.32 -10.94
C GLU A 109 -14.51 11.19 -10.18
N ILE A 110 -14.75 11.41 -8.87
CA ILE A 110 -15.56 10.50 -8.05
C ILE A 110 -17.03 10.86 -8.23
N THR A 111 -17.65 10.34 -9.30
CA THR A 111 -19.06 10.60 -9.63
C THR A 111 -20.06 10.15 -8.56
N GLN A 112 -19.67 9.17 -7.73
CA GLN A 112 -20.51 8.61 -6.66
C GLN A 112 -20.57 9.48 -5.41
N LEU A 113 -19.79 10.57 -5.34
CA LEU A 113 -19.71 11.42 -4.15
C LEU A 113 -20.96 12.32 -4.04
N PRO A 114 -21.62 12.36 -2.86
CA PRO A 114 -22.74 13.27 -2.59
C PRO A 114 -22.38 14.73 -2.91
N SER A 115 -23.34 15.46 -3.49
CA SER A 115 -23.16 16.87 -3.88
C SER A 115 -22.81 17.76 -2.68
N GLU A 116 -23.37 17.47 -1.50
CA GLU A 116 -23.10 18.20 -0.26
C GLU A 116 -21.62 18.17 0.12
N ILE A 117 -20.99 16.98 0.10
CA ILE A 117 -19.58 16.80 0.45
C ILE A 117 -18.70 17.52 -0.57
N ARG A 118 -19.04 17.40 -1.85
CA ARG A 118 -18.31 18.06 -2.94
C ARG A 118 -18.40 19.58 -2.84
N GLN A 119 -19.58 20.12 -2.59
CA GLN A 119 -19.78 21.56 -2.40
C GLN A 119 -19.02 22.09 -1.18
N ALA A 120 -18.99 21.34 -0.06
CA ALA A 120 -18.20 21.71 1.11
C ALA A 120 -16.71 21.83 0.79
N ILE A 121 -16.16 20.88 0.02
CA ILE A 121 -14.77 20.93 -0.43
C ILE A 121 -14.56 22.09 -1.41
N THR A 122 -15.42 22.23 -2.44
CA THR A 122 -15.32 23.33 -3.41
C THR A 122 -15.39 24.70 -2.74
N HIS A 123 -16.21 24.87 -1.70
CA HIS A 123 -16.30 26.12 -0.95
C HIS A 123 -14.97 26.46 -0.26
N HIS A 124 -14.25 25.46 0.27
CA HIS A 124 -12.91 25.65 0.85
C HIS A 124 -11.88 26.11 -0.20
N PHE A 125 -12.04 25.72 -1.46
CA PHE A 125 -11.18 26.11 -2.57
C PHE A 125 -11.63 27.39 -3.30
N SER A 126 -12.68 28.05 -2.83
CA SER A 126 -13.09 29.37 -3.35
C SER A 126 -11.90 30.32 -3.28
N ASN A 127 -11.64 31.07 -4.36
CA ASN A 127 -10.38 31.80 -4.57
C ASN A 127 -9.94 32.69 -3.38
N ASP A 128 -10.89 33.34 -2.68
CA ASP A 128 -10.57 34.21 -1.55
C ASP A 128 -10.11 33.43 -0.30
N ASP A 129 -10.80 32.34 0.05
CA ASP A 129 -10.41 31.50 1.19
C ASP A 129 -9.10 30.75 0.90
N TYR A 130 -8.96 30.15 -0.29
CA TYR A 130 -7.78 29.35 -0.61
C TYR A 130 -6.46 30.15 -0.60
N LEU A 131 -6.46 31.36 -1.19
CA LEU A 131 -5.28 32.22 -1.19
C LEU A 131 -4.90 32.71 0.21
N HIS A 132 -5.88 32.88 1.09
CA HIS A 132 -5.66 33.23 2.48
C HIS A 132 -5.03 32.07 3.27
N HIS A 133 -5.60 30.86 3.16
CA HIS A 133 -5.09 29.66 3.84
C HIS A 133 -3.68 29.29 3.36
N LYS A 134 -3.41 29.39 2.05
CA LYS A 134 -2.10 29.10 1.45
C LYS A 134 -0.98 29.99 2.00
N ARG A 135 -1.30 31.22 2.40
CA ARG A 135 -0.36 32.16 3.05
C ARG A 135 -0.21 31.93 4.54
N LEU A 136 -1.25 31.46 5.22
CA LEU A 136 -1.28 31.35 6.68
C LEU A 136 -0.53 30.12 7.19
N GLY A 137 -0.45 29.05 6.41
CA GLY A 137 0.27 27.84 6.81
C GLY A 137 0.12 26.66 5.85
N PRO A 138 0.59 25.48 6.26
CA PRO A 138 0.34 24.24 5.51
C PRO A 138 -1.15 23.91 5.52
N GLU A 139 -1.70 23.62 4.35
CA GLU A 139 -3.07 23.16 4.17
C GLU A 139 -3.29 21.83 4.91
N ASP A 140 -4.38 21.76 5.70
CA ASP A 140 -4.73 20.54 6.43
C ASP A 140 -5.48 19.57 5.51
N PRO A 141 -5.00 18.33 5.31
CA PRO A 141 -5.72 17.29 4.56
C PRO A 141 -7.07 16.90 5.20
N ALA A 142 -7.42 17.38 6.39
CA ALA A 142 -8.72 17.19 7.02
C ALA A 142 -9.90 17.68 6.18
N ILE A 143 -9.69 18.59 5.22
CA ILE A 143 -10.74 19.05 4.29
C ILE A 143 -11.39 17.89 3.51
N PHE A 144 -10.64 16.80 3.28
CA PHE A 144 -11.12 15.62 2.58
C PHE A 144 -11.69 14.55 3.51
N LEU A 145 -11.77 14.78 4.82
CA LEU A 145 -12.15 13.76 5.81
C LEU A 145 -13.53 13.18 5.53
N GLN A 146 -14.53 14.03 5.25
CA GLN A 146 -15.90 13.61 4.98
C GLN A 146 -15.97 12.77 3.69
N ALA A 147 -15.28 13.21 2.63
CA ALA A 147 -15.18 12.44 1.37
C ALA A 147 -14.45 11.11 1.57
N LYS A 148 -13.38 11.10 2.36
CA LYS A 148 -12.61 9.89 2.69
C LYS A 148 -13.46 8.88 3.44
N GLN A 149 -14.30 9.31 4.39
CA GLN A 149 -15.21 8.44 5.12
C GLN A 149 -16.26 7.82 4.20
N PHE A 150 -16.86 8.60 3.32
CA PHE A 150 -17.80 8.10 2.33
C PHE A 150 -17.15 7.06 1.41
N VAL A 151 -15.96 7.36 0.88
CA VAL A 151 -15.20 6.44 0.04
C VAL A 151 -14.81 5.17 0.81
N TYR A 152 -14.45 5.29 2.08
CA TYR A 152 -14.14 4.14 2.93
C TYR A 152 -15.34 3.20 3.08
N GLN A 153 -16.55 3.73 3.30
CA GLN A 153 -17.77 2.92 3.37
C GLN A 153 -18.01 2.13 2.07
N GLN A 154 -17.78 2.76 0.91
CA GLN A 154 -17.91 2.08 -0.38
C GLN A 154 -16.81 1.05 -0.63
N LEU A 155 -15.59 1.33 -0.17
CA LEU A 155 -14.49 0.37 -0.23
C LEU A 155 -14.76 -0.83 0.70
N GLU A 156 -15.29 -0.62 1.90
CA GLU A 156 -15.56 -1.69 2.86
C GLU A 156 -16.50 -2.76 2.30
N THR A 157 -17.55 -2.36 1.57
CA THR A 157 -18.48 -3.31 0.94
C THR A 157 -17.84 -4.07 -0.21
N THR A 158 -16.94 -3.43 -0.97
CA THR A 158 -16.43 -3.99 -2.24
C THR A 158 -15.05 -4.65 -2.11
N PHE A 159 -14.27 -4.31 -1.07
CA PHE A 159 -12.93 -4.85 -0.82
C PHE A 159 -12.88 -6.38 -0.68
N PRO A 160 -13.84 -7.06 -0.02
CA PRO A 160 -13.85 -8.52 0.04
C PRO A 160 -13.93 -9.17 -1.35
N LEU A 161 -14.66 -8.55 -2.28
CA LEU A 161 -14.77 -9.02 -3.66
C LEU A 161 -13.45 -8.83 -4.42
N PHE A 162 -12.76 -7.72 -4.18
CA PHE A 162 -11.46 -7.45 -4.76
C PHE A 162 -10.41 -8.48 -4.33
N ILE A 163 -10.37 -8.84 -3.04
CA ILE A 163 -9.45 -9.88 -2.54
C ILE A 163 -9.78 -11.23 -3.19
N LYS A 164 -11.06 -11.61 -3.26
CA LYS A 164 -11.47 -12.84 -3.94
C LYS A 164 -10.99 -12.85 -5.39
N TYR A 165 -11.23 -11.78 -6.14
CA TYR A 165 -10.80 -11.67 -7.53
C TYR A 165 -9.27 -11.76 -7.67
N LYS A 166 -8.50 -11.09 -6.82
CA LYS A 166 -7.03 -11.21 -6.82
C LYS A 166 -6.54 -12.61 -6.47
N VAL A 167 -7.22 -13.30 -5.54
CA VAL A 167 -6.91 -14.70 -5.21
C VAL A 167 -7.24 -15.62 -6.38
N PHE A 168 -8.36 -15.42 -7.08
CA PHE A 168 -8.67 -16.17 -8.30
C PHE A 168 -7.67 -15.94 -9.42
N MET A 169 -7.07 -14.76 -9.51
CA MET A 169 -6.00 -14.49 -10.48
C MET A 169 -4.66 -15.12 -10.06
N ASN A 170 -4.44 -15.34 -8.75
CA ASN A 170 -3.28 -16.06 -8.23
C ASN A 170 -3.43 -17.59 -8.29
N LEU A 171 -4.67 -18.09 -8.18
CA LEU A 171 -5.06 -19.43 -8.63
C LEU A 171 -4.73 -19.51 -10.12
N THR A 172 -3.51 -19.96 -10.41
CA THR A 172 -2.96 -19.98 -11.74
C THR A 172 -3.75 -21.02 -12.52
N LEU A 173 -4.84 -20.57 -13.17
CA LEU A 173 -5.64 -21.39 -14.08
C LEU A 173 -4.73 -22.12 -15.06
N PHE A 174 -3.62 -21.47 -15.45
CA PHE A 174 -2.57 -22.05 -16.26
C PHE A 174 -1.90 -23.30 -15.64
N GLN A 175 -1.61 -23.30 -14.34
CA GLN A 175 -1.04 -24.47 -13.66
C GLN A 175 -2.07 -25.59 -13.50
N GLN A 176 -3.34 -25.26 -13.26
CA GLN A 176 -4.41 -26.25 -13.16
C GLN A 176 -4.68 -26.91 -14.52
N VAL A 177 -4.83 -26.10 -15.58
CA VAL A 177 -4.98 -26.59 -16.95
C VAL A 177 -3.74 -27.35 -17.39
N GLY A 178 -2.54 -26.90 -17.03
CA GLY A 178 -1.28 -27.60 -17.32
C GLY A 178 -1.23 -29.00 -16.70
N ARG A 179 -1.62 -29.14 -15.43
CA ARG A 179 -1.70 -30.47 -14.76
C ARG A 179 -2.77 -31.35 -15.40
N LEU A 180 -3.92 -30.79 -15.77
CA LEU A 180 -4.98 -31.52 -16.45
C LEU A 180 -4.53 -32.03 -17.83
N ALA A 181 -3.92 -31.16 -18.63
CA ALA A 181 -3.42 -31.51 -19.96
C ALA A 181 -2.32 -32.57 -19.88
N LEU A 182 -1.39 -32.44 -18.94
CA LEU A 182 -0.35 -33.44 -18.70
C LEU A 182 -0.97 -34.79 -18.29
N GLY A 183 -1.92 -34.80 -17.35
CA GLY A 183 -2.64 -36.01 -16.97
C GLY A 183 -3.36 -36.67 -18.16
N LEU A 184 -4.03 -35.89 -19.00
CA LEU A 184 -4.71 -36.38 -20.20
C LEU A 184 -3.73 -36.98 -21.21
N PHE A 185 -2.56 -36.37 -21.37
CA PHE A 185 -1.50 -36.87 -22.24
C PHE A 185 -0.91 -38.19 -21.75
N LEU A 186 -0.65 -38.33 -20.44
CA LEU A 186 -0.21 -39.59 -19.86
C LEU A 186 -1.26 -40.70 -20.04
N LEU A 187 -2.55 -40.37 -19.85
CA LEU A 187 -3.65 -41.32 -20.05
C LEU A 187 -3.71 -41.79 -21.51
N PHE A 188 -3.57 -40.86 -22.46
CA PHE A 188 -3.55 -41.18 -23.88
C PHE A 188 -2.38 -42.10 -24.25
N ILE A 189 -1.18 -41.84 -23.73
CA ILE A 189 -0.01 -42.70 -23.95
C ILE A 189 -0.24 -44.09 -23.34
N GLY A 190 -0.74 -44.17 -22.10
CA GLY A 190 -1.03 -45.45 -21.44
C GLY A 190 -2.02 -46.28 -22.24
N PHE A 191 -3.13 -45.67 -22.68
CA PHE A 191 -4.14 -46.32 -23.50
C PHE A 191 -3.60 -46.76 -24.87
N SER A 192 -2.79 -45.92 -25.52
CA SER A 192 -2.15 -46.26 -26.78
C SER A 192 -1.17 -47.43 -26.65
N LEU A 193 -0.43 -47.51 -25.54
CA LEU A 193 0.48 -48.63 -25.27
C LEU A 193 -0.28 -49.93 -24.97
N GLU A 194 -1.34 -49.87 -24.17
CA GLU A 194 -2.18 -51.03 -23.86
C GLU A 194 -2.83 -51.61 -25.12
N LEU A 195 -3.40 -50.76 -25.98
CA LEU A 195 -3.93 -51.21 -27.27
C LEU A 195 -2.84 -51.76 -28.19
N SER A 196 -1.65 -51.16 -28.22
CA SER A 196 -0.53 -51.69 -28.99
C SER A 196 -0.11 -53.08 -28.50
N LEU A 197 -0.08 -53.29 -27.17
CA LEU A 197 0.20 -54.60 -26.56
C LEU A 197 -0.85 -55.65 -26.90
N ILE A 198 -2.14 -55.27 -26.92
CA ILE A 198 -3.23 -56.17 -27.30
C ILE A 198 -3.08 -56.65 -28.75
N PHE A 199 -2.72 -55.73 -29.67
CA PHE A 199 -2.52 -56.07 -31.09
C PHE A 199 -1.23 -56.84 -31.35
N LEU A 200 -0.22 -56.67 -30.50
CA LEU A 200 1.03 -57.41 -30.57
C LEU A 200 0.90 -58.86 -30.04
N ASP A 201 -0.26 -59.21 -29.47
CA ASP A 201 -0.58 -60.54 -28.91
C ASP A 201 0.50 -61.07 -27.94
N VAL A 202 1.11 -60.15 -27.17
CA VAL A 202 2.08 -60.49 -26.14
C VAL A 202 1.31 -60.95 -24.91
N PHE A 203 1.03 -62.24 -24.83
CA PHE A 203 0.51 -62.88 -23.62
C PHE A 203 1.48 -62.64 -22.46
N PRO A 204 1.05 -62.04 -21.33
CA PRO A 204 1.92 -61.95 -20.18
C PRO A 204 2.18 -63.38 -19.71
N TRP A 205 3.46 -63.75 -19.68
CA TRP A 205 3.96 -64.89 -18.91
C TRP A 205 3.75 -64.62 -17.41
N GLN A 206 2.49 -64.57 -16.98
CA GLN A 206 2.12 -64.78 -15.59
C GLN A 206 2.31 -66.28 -15.33
N GLN A 207 3.56 -66.73 -15.31
CA GLN A 207 3.90 -67.97 -14.63
C GLN A 207 3.58 -67.72 -13.16
N ARG A 208 2.37 -68.15 -12.79
CA ARG A 208 1.90 -68.41 -11.43
C ARG A 208 3.09 -68.83 -10.56
N LEU A 209 3.59 -67.90 -9.75
CA LEU A 209 4.47 -68.18 -8.62
C LEU A 209 3.63 -68.87 -7.54
N TRP A 210 3.21 -70.11 -7.80
CA TRP A 210 2.81 -71.05 -6.76
C TRP A 210 3.98 -72.01 -6.58
N VAL A 211 4.78 -71.72 -5.55
CA VAL A 211 5.80 -72.61 -4.99
C VAL A 211 5.14 -73.95 -4.67
N LYS A 212 5.78 -75.04 -5.09
CA LYS A 212 5.48 -76.40 -4.68
C LYS A 212 6.71 -76.98 -4.00
#